data_AF-A0A0B3WUG0-F1
#
_entry.id   AF-A0A0B3WUG0-F1
#
_cell.length_a   1.000
_cell.length_b   1.000
_cell.length_c   1.000
_cell.angle_alpha   90.00
_cell.angle_beta   90.00
_cell.angle_gamma   90.00
#
_symmetry.space_group_name_H-M   'P 1'
#
loop_
_entity.id
_entity.type
_entity.pdbx_description
1 polymer ?
#
loop_
_entity_poly.entity_id
_entity_poly.type
_entity_poly.pdbx_seq_one_letter_code
_entity_poly.pdbx_strand_id
1 'polypeptide(L)' 'MNKNILFRNIPKVDVLLEKPEIINLINNHHRDVVVDAIREEIDKLRNFIKENDDISLIEEKINNLVENIGINVEKVYS' A
#
# COMPACT_ATOMS: atom_id res chain seq x y z
N MET A 1 -0.24 23.60 1.86
CA MET A 1 0.79 22.67 1.38
C MET A 1 0.15 21.64 0.46
N ASN A 2 0.82 21.21 -0.61
CA ASN A 2 0.18 20.50 -1.73
C ASN A 2 -0.12 19.03 -1.42
N LYS A 3 -1.35 18.71 -1.00
CA LYS A 3 -1.87 17.32 -0.95
C LYS A 3 -1.70 16.58 -2.29
N ASN A 4 -1.63 17.31 -3.40
CA ASN A 4 -1.33 16.78 -4.73
C ASN A 4 0.02 16.04 -4.83
N ILE A 5 0.99 16.33 -3.96
CA ILE A 5 2.28 15.60 -3.93
C ILE A 5 2.05 14.20 -3.34
N LEU A 6 1.24 14.10 -2.29
CA LEU A 6 0.91 12.83 -1.62
C LEU A 6 0.20 11.86 -2.57
N PHE A 7 -0.76 12.36 -3.37
CA PHE A 7 -1.44 11.55 -4.38
C PHE A 7 -0.49 11.06 -5.49
N ARG A 8 0.58 11.79 -5.79
CA ARG A 8 1.60 11.39 -6.77
C ARG A 8 2.63 10.41 -6.19
N ASN A 9 2.82 10.42 -4.88
CA ASN A 9 3.72 9.49 -4.20
C ASN A 9 3.10 8.09 -4.04
N ILE A 10 1.79 7.92 -4.29
CA ILE A 10 1.15 6.60 -4.26
C ILE A 10 1.75 5.71 -5.36
N PRO A 11 2.47 4.62 -5.01
CA PRO A 11 3.01 3.70 -5.99
C PRO A 11 1.89 2.94 -6.70
N LYS A 12 2.12 2.58 -7.97
CA LYS A 12 1.17 1.78 -8.74
C LYS A 12 1.20 0.32 -8.29
N VAL A 13 0.08 -0.38 -8.45
CA VAL A 13 -0.04 -1.82 -8.18
C VAL A 13 1.03 -2.60 -8.94
N ASP A 14 1.27 -2.30 -10.23
CA ASP A 14 2.31 -2.97 -11.02
C ASP A 14 3.72 -2.84 -10.40
N VAL A 15 4.06 -1.65 -9.90
CA VAL A 15 5.38 -1.40 -9.27
C VAL A 15 5.50 -2.16 -7.94
N LEU A 16 4.39 -2.30 -7.21
CA LEU A 16 4.36 -3.09 -5.98
C LEU A 16 4.45 -4.58 -6.27
N LEU A 17 3.78 -5.06 -7.32
CA LEU A 17 3.82 -6.46 -7.76
C LEU A 17 5.21 -6.92 -8.21
N GLU A 18 6.07 -6.00 -8.67
CA GLU A 18 7.47 -6.29 -9.00
C GLU A 18 8.37 -6.40 -7.76
N LYS A 19 7.90 -6.02 -6.57
CA LYS A 19 8.69 -6.10 -5.33
C LYS A 19 8.86 -7.56 -4.91
N PRO A 20 10.07 -8.00 -4.53
CA PRO A 20 10.32 -9.36 -4.10
C PRO A 20 9.47 -9.78 -2.88
N GLU A 21 9.16 -8.85 -1.98
CA GLU A 21 8.26 -9.08 -0.84
C GLU A 21 6.84 -9.46 -1.29
N ILE A 22 6.29 -8.71 -2.25
CA ILE A 22 4.96 -8.96 -2.81
C ILE A 22 4.96 -10.24 -3.65
N ILE A 23 6.02 -10.49 -4.43
CA ILE A 23 6.17 -11.75 -5.18
C ILE A 23 6.19 -12.94 -4.23
N ASN A 24 6.88 -12.83 -3.09
CA ASN A 24 6.90 -13.87 -2.08
C ASN A 24 5.51 -14.08 -1.44
N LEU A 25 4.78 -13.00 -1.18
CA LEU A 25 3.39 -13.08 -0.74
C LEU A 25 2.48 -13.73 -1.78
N ILE A 26 2.68 -13.50 -3.07
CA ILE A 26 1.93 -14.15 -4.16
C ILE A 26 2.30 -15.63 -4.31
N ASN A 27 3.50 -16.04 -3.86
CA ASN A 27 3.85 -17.46 -3.82
C ASN A 27 3.17 -18.16 -2.63
N ASN A 28 2.99 -17.47 -1.51
CA ASN A 28 2.36 -18.01 -0.31
C ASN A 28 0.82 -17.88 -0.31
N HIS A 29 0.30 -16.86 -1.00
CA HIS A 29 -1.12 -16.51 -1.10
C HIS A 29 -1.51 -16.35 -2.58
N HIS A 30 -2.78 -16.52 -2.92
CA HIS A 30 -3.23 -16.31 -4.30
C HIS A 30 -2.92 -14.90 -4.81
N ARG A 31 -2.47 -14.79 -6.06
CA ARG A 31 -2.18 -13.49 -6.70
C ARG A 31 -3.36 -12.51 -6.61
N ASP A 32 -4.57 -13.01 -6.81
CA ASP A 32 -5.78 -12.19 -6.74
C ASP A 32 -5.98 -11.59 -5.34
N VAL A 33 -5.73 -12.38 -4.30
CA VAL A 33 -5.79 -11.94 -2.90
C VAL A 33 -4.78 -10.83 -2.61
N VAL A 34 -3.53 -10.99 -3.05
CA VAL A 34 -2.48 -9.99 -2.83
C VAL A 34 -2.78 -8.71 -3.61
N VAL A 35 -3.27 -8.82 -4.85
CA VAL A 35 -3.68 -7.67 -5.66
C VAL A 35 -4.84 -6.92 -5.00
N ASP A 36 -5.85 -7.62 -4.50
CA ASP A 36 -6.98 -7.00 -3.81
C ASP A 36 -6.54 -6.30 -2.51
N ALA A 37 -5.65 -6.92 -1.73
CA ALA A 37 -5.10 -6.31 -0.53
C ALA A 37 -4.28 -5.04 -0.84
N ILE A 38 -3.48 -5.04 -1.91
CA ILE A 38 -2.77 -3.85 -2.38
C ILE A 38 -3.76 -2.74 -2.74
N ARG A 39 -4.82 -3.07 -3.49
CA ARG A 39 -5.84 -2.09 -3.92
C ARG A 39 -6.55 -1.48 -2.72
N GLU A 40 -6.96 -2.31 -1.77
CA GLU A 40 -7.54 -1.84 -0.50
C GLU A 40 -6.60 -0.91 0.23
N GLU A 41 -5.31 -1.25 0.33
CA GLU A 41 -4.38 -0.44 1.10
C GLU A 41 -4.06 0.90 0.42
N ILE A 42 -4.04 0.92 -0.91
CA ILE A 42 -3.96 2.17 -1.70
C ILE A 42 -5.20 3.04 -1.48
N ASP A 43 -6.39 2.45 -1.50
CA ASP A 43 -7.63 3.22 -1.29
C ASP A 43 -7.78 3.68 0.17
N LYS A 44 -7.36 2.88 1.14
CA LYS A 44 -7.21 3.31 2.54
C LYS A 44 -6.25 4.47 2.66
N LEU A 45 -5.09 4.40 2.01
CA LEU A 45 -4.12 5.49 1.99
C LEU A 45 -4.73 6.77 1.36
N ARG A 46 -5.49 6.65 0.27
CA ARG A 46 -6.20 7.80 -0.33
C ARG A 46 -7.22 8.42 0.61
N ASN A 47 -8.02 7.60 1.30
CA ASN A 47 -8.94 8.10 2.30
C ASN A 47 -8.20 8.72 3.48
N PHE A 48 -7.08 8.14 3.89
CA PHE A 48 -6.24 8.67 4.96
C PHE A 48 -5.65 10.04 4.58
N ILE A 49 -5.20 10.24 3.34
CA ILE A 49 -4.75 11.54 2.80
C ILE A 49 -5.88 12.57 2.76
N LYS A 50 -7.11 12.10 2.56
CA LYS A 50 -8.28 12.96 2.48
C LYS A 50 -8.72 13.44 3.87
N GLU A 51 -8.73 12.54 4.85
CA GLU A 51 -9.15 12.81 6.23
C GLU A 51 -8.04 13.42 7.10
N ASN A 52 -6.78 13.10 6.83
CA ASN A 52 -5.63 13.65 7.55
C ASN A 52 -4.95 14.75 6.74
N ASP A 53 -4.61 15.85 7.41
CA ASP A 53 -3.78 16.93 6.86
C ASP A 53 -2.29 16.75 7.20
N ASP A 54 -1.93 15.68 7.90
CA ASP A 54 -0.59 15.44 8.42
C ASP A 54 0.32 14.77 7.38
N ILE A 55 1.00 15.62 6.61
CA ILE A 55 1.83 15.23 5.46
C ILE A 55 2.94 14.27 5.90
N SER A 56 3.58 14.50 7.05
CA SER A 56 4.69 13.68 7.53
C SER A 56 4.26 12.25 7.83
N LEU A 57 3.12 12.06 8.50
CA LEU A 57 2.57 10.72 8.79
C LEU A 57 2.18 10.00 7.50
N ILE A 58 1.62 10.73 6.53
CA ILE A 58 1.24 10.16 5.24
C ILE A 58 2.48 9.73 4.45
N GLU A 59 3.52 10.58 4.37
CA GLU A 59 4.75 10.25 3.67
C GLU A 59 5.42 9.01 4.27
N GLU A 60 5.46 8.91 5.60
CA GLU A 60 5.94 7.71 6.29
C GLU A 60 5.13 6.47 5.89
N LYS A 61 3.79 6.58 5.88
CA LYS A 61 2.89 5.49 5.45
C LYS A 61 3.10 5.09 3.99
N ILE A 62 3.38 6.05 3.11
CA ILE A 62 3.66 5.80 1.69
C ILE A 62 5.02 5.10 1.52
N ASN A 63 6.05 5.58 2.22
CA ASN A 63 7.37 4.96 2.19
C ASN A 63 7.33 3.52 2.70
N ASN A 64 6.53 3.28 3.75
CA ASN A 64 6.31 1.96 4.33
C ASN A 64 5.11 1.23 3.72
N LEU A 65 4.60 1.64 2.55
CA LEU A 65 3.39 1.05 1.98
C LEU A 65 3.61 -0.43 1.61
N VAL A 66 4.76 -0.78 1.03
CA VAL A 66 5.11 -2.16 0.65
C VAL A 66 5.09 -3.08 1.87
N GLU A 67 5.76 -2.65 2.94
CA GLU A 67 5.85 -3.38 4.19
C GLU A 67 4.48 -3.48 4.88
N ASN A 68 3.71 -2.40 4.91
CA ASN A 68 2.34 -2.38 5.44
C ASN A 68 1.43 -3.34 4.66
N ILE A 69 1.54 -3.39 3.33
CA ILE A 69 0.77 -4.34 2.50
C ILE A 69 1.14 -5.77 2.90
N GLY A 70 2.44 -6.07 3.07
CA GLY A 70 2.87 -7.40 3.49
C GLY A 70 2.31 -7.79 4.86
N ILE A 71 2.43 -6.91 5.84
CA ILE A 71 1.86 -7.12 7.19
C ILE A 71 0.33 -7.25 7.12
N ASN A 72 -0.35 -6.46 6.28
CA ASN A 72 -1.81 -6.51 6.16
C ASN A 72 -2.27 -7.82 5.49
N VAL A 73 -1.58 -8.29 4.45
CA VAL A 73 -1.85 -9.59 3.82
C VAL A 73 -1.62 -10.71 4.84
N GLU A 74 -0.49 -10.69 5.56
CA GLU A 74 -0.24 -11.69 6.60
C GLU A 74 -1.29 -11.63 7.71
N LYS A 75 -1.70 -10.45 8.19
CA LYS A 75 -2.73 -10.32 9.24
C LYS A 75 -4.12 -10.78 8.81
N VAL A 76 -4.52 -10.48 7.58
CA VAL A 76 -5.87 -10.80 7.09
C VAL A 76 -5.98 -12.29 6.74
N TYR A 77 -4.86 -12.94 6.41
CA TYR A 77 -4.83 -14.31 5.91
C TYR A 77 -4.03 -15.29 6.79
N SER A 78 -3.68 -14.92 8.04
CA SER A 78 -3.07 -15.81 9.06
C SER A 78 -4.09 -16.46 10.00
#